data_AF-A0A2T1CKJ0-F1
#
_entry.id   AF-A0A2T1CKJ0-F1
#
_cell.length_a   1.000
_cell.length_b   1.000
_cell.length_c   1.000
_cell.angle_alpha   90.00
_cell.angle_beta   90.00
_cell.angle_gamma   90.00
#
_symmetry.space_group_name_H-M   'P 1'
#
loop_
_entity.id
_entity.type
_entity.pdbx_description
1 polymer ?
#
loop_
_entity_poly.entity_id
_entity_poly.type
_entity_poly.pdbx_seq_one_letter_code
_entity_poly.pdbx_strand_id
1 'polypeptide(L)'
;MFSTANEIYDLLIKEEITSSQGTISFDFLGISVDINAKDAIGHLFQEWLAAWMRSKKIKFRTVINTQEFPDFLLDEISDKKSLLEVKTFDYNRSANFDVALILKHIVDLYFLTLIA
;
A
#
# COMPACT_ATOMS: atom_id res chain seq x y z
N MET A 1 -2.48 20.45 5.65
CA MET A 1 -2.06 19.49 6.68
C MET A 1 -1.19 18.48 5.96
N PHE A 2 0.10 18.44 6.28
CA PHE A 2 1.03 17.52 5.63
C PHE A 2 0.88 16.17 6.33
N SER A 3 0.48 15.13 5.60
CA SER A 3 0.42 13.77 6.14
C SER A 3 1.77 13.12 5.90
N THR A 4 2.52 12.90 6.96
CA THR A 4 3.71 12.06 6.95
C THR A 4 3.32 10.60 6.76
N ALA A 5 4.28 9.76 6.35
CA ALA A 5 4.07 8.33 6.23
C ALA A 5 3.55 7.73 7.56
N ASN A 6 4.13 8.14 8.70
CA ASN A 6 3.69 7.67 10.03
C ASN A 6 2.22 8.00 10.33
N GLU A 7 1.74 9.20 9.97
CA GLU A 7 0.33 9.55 10.21
C GLU A 7 -0.62 8.73 9.34
N ILE A 8 -0.21 8.39 8.11
CA ILE A 8 -0.97 7.47 7.25
C ILE A 8 -1.05 6.09 7.89
N TYR A 9 0.07 5.58 8.42
CA TYR A 9 0.09 4.31 9.16
C TYR A 9 -0.85 4.33 10.36
N ASP A 10 -0.74 5.35 11.21
CA ASP A 10 -1.57 5.44 12.42
C ASP A 10 -3.06 5.49 12.07
N LEU A 11 -3.45 6.16 10.98
CA LEU A 11 -4.82 6.16 10.48
C LEU A 11 -5.26 4.76 10.00
N LEU A 12 -4.41 4.05 9.26
CA LEU A 12 -4.73 2.70 8.78
C LEU A 12 -4.91 1.72 9.94
N ILE A 13 -4.04 1.80 10.96
CA ILE A 13 -4.16 1.00 12.19
C ILE A 13 -5.45 1.34 12.95
N LYS A 14 -5.78 2.64 13.06
CA LYS A 14 -7.02 3.10 13.69
C LYS A 14 -8.27 2.62 12.94
N GLU A 15 -8.18 2.44 11.62
CA GLU A 15 -9.25 1.88 10.79
C GLU A 15 -9.24 0.35 10.76
N GLU A 16 -8.48 -0.27 11.67
CA GLU A 16 -8.46 -1.72 11.88
C GLU A 16 -8.11 -2.48 10.59
N ILE A 17 -7.19 -1.94 9.79
CA ILE A 17 -6.73 -2.58 8.55
C ILE A 17 -6.20 -4.01 8.80
N THR A 18 -5.67 -4.25 9.99
CA THR A 18 -5.08 -5.52 10.40
C THR A 18 -6.12 -6.60 10.77
N SER A 19 -7.37 -6.25 11.01
CA SER A 19 -8.47 -7.20 11.18
C SER A 19 -9.43 -7.20 9.98
N SER A 20 -9.21 -6.31 9.02
CA SER A 20 -10.02 -6.16 7.83
C SER A 20 -9.71 -7.22 6.78
N GLN A 21 -10.72 -7.62 6.03
CA GLN A 21 -10.60 -8.56 4.91
C GLN A 21 -11.04 -7.90 3.61
N GLY A 22 -10.34 -8.21 2.53
CA GLY A 22 -10.66 -7.75 1.18
C GLY A 22 -10.68 -8.92 0.21
N THR A 23 -11.42 -8.76 -0.89
CA THR A 23 -11.45 -9.71 -2.01
C THR A 23 -11.20 -8.94 -3.30
N ILE A 24 -10.43 -9.52 -4.22
CA ILE A 24 -10.26 -9.00 -5.57
C ILE A 24 -11.18 -9.81 -6.47
N SER A 25 -12.18 -9.17 -7.06
CA SER A 25 -13.08 -9.79 -8.04
C SER A 25 -12.87 -9.18 -9.43
N PHE A 26 -13.10 -9.98 -10.46
CA PHE A 26 -13.18 -9.52 -11.85
C PHE A 26 -14.55 -9.86 -12.41
N ASP A 27 -15.27 -8.82 -12.85
CA ASP A 27 -16.62 -8.92 -13.39
C ASP A 27 -16.61 -8.60 -14.89
N PHE A 28 -16.97 -9.59 -15.72
CA PHE A 28 -17.01 -9.42 -17.17
C PHE A 28 -18.05 -10.31 -17.83
N LEU A 29 -18.84 -9.74 -18.75
CA LEU A 29 -19.91 -10.43 -19.50
C LEU A 29 -20.90 -11.20 -18.60
N GLY A 30 -21.21 -10.67 -17.41
CA GLY A 30 -22.13 -11.28 -16.45
C GLY A 30 -21.54 -12.45 -15.66
N ILE A 31 -20.23 -12.67 -15.74
CA ILE A 31 -19.49 -13.65 -14.94
C ILE A 31 -18.59 -12.89 -13.95
N SER A 32 -18.67 -13.27 -12.69
CA SER A 32 -17.81 -12.78 -11.61
C SER A 32 -16.87 -13.88 -11.17
N VAL A 33 -15.58 -13.58 -11.01
CA VAL A 33 -14.57 -14.52 -10.51
C VAL A 33 -13.70 -13.88 -9.43
N ASP A 34 -13.36 -14.65 -8.41
CA ASP A 34 -12.38 -14.25 -7.39
C ASP A 34 -10.96 -14.47 -7.92
N ILE A 35 -10.13 -13.43 -7.85
CA ILE A 35 -8.75 -13.44 -8.32
C ILE A 35 -7.81 -13.85 -7.18
N ASN A 36 -7.20 -15.03 -7.32
CA ASN A 36 -6.21 -15.57 -6.38
C ASN A 36 -4.74 -15.36 -6.85
N ALA A 37 -4.54 -14.51 -7.87
CA ALA A 37 -3.23 -14.27 -8.46
C ALA A 37 -2.34 -13.41 -7.55
N LYS A 38 -1.29 -14.02 -6.98
CA LYS A 38 -0.40 -13.37 -6.00
C LYS A 38 0.45 -12.24 -6.59
N ASP A 39 0.82 -12.36 -7.86
CA ASP A 39 1.73 -11.42 -8.52
C ASP A 39 1.09 -10.02 -8.73
N ALA A 40 -0.24 -9.95 -8.76
CA ALA A 40 -0.97 -8.70 -8.95
C ALA A 40 -1.23 -7.93 -7.65
N ILE A 41 -1.08 -8.57 -6.48
CA ILE A 41 -1.51 -8.01 -5.19
C ILE A 41 -0.80 -6.69 -4.88
N GLY A 42 0.51 -6.59 -5.14
CA GLY A 42 1.27 -5.38 -4.82
C GLY A 42 0.77 -4.15 -5.54
N HIS A 43 0.58 -4.27 -6.85
CA HIS A 43 0.07 -3.18 -7.67
C HIS A 43 -1.37 -2.79 -7.30
N LEU A 44 -2.25 -3.79 -7.12
CA LEU A 44 -3.64 -3.55 -6.72
C LEU A 44 -3.72 -2.88 -5.34
N PHE A 45 -2.85 -3.24 -4.41
CA PHE A 45 -2.81 -2.64 -3.09
C PHE A 45 -2.31 -1.19 -3.12
N GLN A 46 -1.33 -0.89 -3.98
CA GLN A 46 -0.88 0.49 -4.23
C GLN A 46 -2.02 1.35 -4.82
N GLU A 47 -2.76 0.84 -5.80
CA GLU A 47 -3.94 1.54 -6.34
C GLU A 47 -5.02 1.76 -5.29
N TRP A 48 -5.30 0.74 -4.47
CA TRP A 48 -6.23 0.84 -3.36
C TRP A 48 -5.80 1.90 -2.34
N LEU A 49 -4.52 1.93 -1.94
CA LEU A 49 -4.00 2.91 -0.98
C LEU A 49 -4.14 4.34 -1.52
N ALA A 50 -3.90 4.55 -2.82
CA ALA A 50 -4.12 5.84 -3.48
C ALA A 50 -5.60 6.26 -3.39
N ALA A 51 -6.54 5.34 -3.64
CA ALA A 51 -7.97 5.61 -3.52
C ALA A 51 -8.38 5.90 -2.06
N TRP A 52 -7.86 5.13 -1.11
CA TRP A 52 -8.10 5.35 0.31
C TRP A 52 -7.57 6.73 0.76
N MET A 53 -6.34 7.10 0.39
CA MET A 53 -5.78 8.42 0.71
C MET A 53 -6.64 9.57 0.14
N ARG A 54 -7.13 9.44 -1.10
CA ARG A 54 -8.07 10.40 -1.70
C ARG A 54 -9.36 10.50 -0.90
N SER A 55 -9.91 9.37 -0.43
CA SER A 55 -11.12 9.34 0.41
C SER A 55 -10.93 10.09 1.74
N LYS A 56 -9.71 10.07 2.30
CA LYS A 56 -9.34 10.81 3.51
C LYS A 56 -8.89 12.24 3.26
N LYS A 57 -8.94 12.71 2.00
CA LYS A 57 -8.44 14.03 1.55
C LYS A 57 -6.95 14.24 1.88
N ILE A 58 -6.18 13.15 1.93
CA ILE A 58 -4.73 13.16 2.08
C ILE A 58 -4.14 13.54 0.72
N LYS A 59 -3.30 14.57 0.70
CA LYS A 59 -2.62 15.02 -0.52
C LYS A 59 -1.38 14.17 -0.77
N PHE A 60 -1.21 13.76 -2.02
CA PHE A 60 -0.02 13.07 -2.50
C PHE A 60 0.14 13.32 -4.01
N ARG A 61 1.35 13.07 -4.51
CA ARG A 61 1.66 13.00 -5.94
C ARG A 61 2.23 11.61 -6.23
N THR A 62 2.13 11.18 -7.48
CA THR A 62 2.68 9.91 -7.97
C THR A 62 3.80 10.19 -8.96
N VAL A 63 4.84 9.35 -8.97
CA VAL A 63 5.88 9.42 -9.99
C VAL A 63 5.36 8.85 -11.32
N ILE A 64 5.87 9.35 -12.45
CA ILE A 64 5.42 8.93 -13.79
C ILE A 64 5.89 7.49 -14.09
N ASN A 65 7.02 7.07 -13.50
CA ASN A 65 7.58 5.74 -13.68
C ASN A 65 7.33 4.89 -12.43
N THR A 66 6.33 4.02 -12.47
CA THR A 66 5.88 3.21 -11.32
C THR A 66 6.81 2.03 -10.98
N GLN A 67 7.91 1.84 -11.72
CA GLN A 67 8.93 0.83 -11.42
C GLN A 67 10.09 1.36 -10.58
N GLU A 68 10.07 2.65 -10.23
CA GLU A 68 11.11 3.30 -9.43
C GLU A 68 10.54 3.84 -8.12
N PHE A 69 11.32 3.72 -7.05
CA PHE A 69 11.01 4.34 -5.77
C PHE A 69 10.95 5.88 -5.90
N PRO A 70 10.05 6.57 -5.17
CA PRO A 70 8.97 6.03 -4.34
C PRO A 70 7.63 5.93 -5.08
N ASP A 71 6.73 5.09 -4.59
CA ASP A 71 5.34 5.01 -5.08
C ASP A 71 4.56 6.33 -4.91
N PHE A 72 4.76 7.01 -3.77
CA PHE A 72 4.05 8.24 -3.41
C PHE A 72 4.97 9.33 -2.87
N LEU A 73 4.69 10.55 -3.30
CA LEU A 73 5.30 11.79 -2.81
C LEU A 73 4.26 12.53 -1.96
N LEU A 74 4.43 12.53 -0.64
CA LEU A 74 3.47 13.13 0.29
C LEU A 74 3.72 14.63 0.50
N ASP A 75 4.90 15.12 0.13
CA ASP A 75 5.19 16.54 0.08
C ASP A 75 4.67 17.16 -1.23
N GLU A 76 3.92 18.26 -1.10
CA GLU A 76 3.28 18.94 -2.24
C GLU A 76 4.29 19.52 -3.25
N ILE A 77 5.54 19.75 -2.82
CA ILE A 77 6.55 20.50 -3.58
C ILE A 77 7.84 19.70 -3.76
N SER A 78 8.26 18.94 -2.74
CA SER A 78 9.57 18.29 -2.71
C SER A 78 9.51 16.81 -3.05
N ASP A 79 10.25 16.39 -4.08
CA ASP A 79 10.40 14.98 -4.46
C ASP A 79 11.37 14.18 -3.57
N LYS A 80 11.93 14.83 -2.53
CA LYS A 80 12.94 14.23 -1.63
C LYS A 80 12.50 14.15 -0.17
N LYS A 81 11.28 14.60 0.14
CA LYS A 81 10.74 14.66 1.50
C LYS A 81 9.42 13.91 1.56
N SER A 82 9.16 13.28 2.69
CA SER A 82 7.90 12.56 2.96
C SER A 82 7.56 11.60 1.82
N LEU A 83 8.47 10.67 1.57
CA LEU A 83 8.33 9.64 0.54
C LEU A 83 7.64 8.42 1.15
N LEU A 84 6.79 7.75 0.37
CA LEU A 84 6.09 6.55 0.81
C LEU A 84 6.19 5.49 -0.29
N GLU A 85 6.60 4.30 0.12
CA GLU A 85 6.74 3.10 -0.72
C GLU A 85 5.80 2.02 -0.20
N VAL A 86 5.15 1.30 -1.10
CA VAL A 86 4.29 0.16 -0.78
C VAL A 86 5.03 -1.13 -1.13
N LYS A 87 5.12 -2.03 -0.15
CA LYS A 87 5.62 -3.39 -0.34
C LYS A 87 4.62 -4.37 0.21
N THR A 88 4.31 -5.40 -0.58
CA THR A 88 3.39 -6.48 -0.21
C THR A 88 4.13 -7.80 -0.30
N PHE A 89 3.93 -8.68 0.67
CA PHE A 89 4.50 -10.03 0.66
C PHE A 89 3.50 -11.04 1.25
N ASP A 90 3.66 -12.30 0.88
CA ASP A 90 2.88 -13.40 1.44
C ASP A 90 3.45 -13.76 2.83
N TYR A 91 2.68 -13.48 3.88
CA TYR A 91 3.05 -13.76 5.27
C TYR A 91 3.49 -15.23 5.47
N ASN A 92 2.82 -16.16 4.80
CA ASN A 92 3.09 -17.59 4.93
C ASN A 92 4.33 -18.05 4.18
N ARG A 93 4.93 -17.22 3.32
CA ARG A 93 6.08 -17.60 2.47
C ARG A 93 7.37 -16.83 2.76
N SER A 94 7.40 -16.07 3.87
CA SER A 94 8.51 -15.22 4.28
C SER A 94 8.86 -14.13 3.25
N ALA A 95 9.37 -13.00 3.73
CA ALA A 95 9.82 -11.91 2.87
C ALA A 95 11.08 -12.33 2.09
N ASN A 96 10.98 -12.48 0.76
CA ASN A 96 12.12 -12.71 -0.13
C ASN A 96 12.76 -11.41 -0.66
N PHE A 97 12.51 -10.26 -0.02
CA PHE A 97 13.18 -9.00 -0.37
C PHE A 97 14.44 -8.82 0.48
N ASP A 98 15.53 -8.34 -0.13
CA ASP A 98 16.76 -8.00 0.58
C ASP A 98 16.46 -6.89 1.60
N VAL A 99 16.61 -7.20 2.89
CA VAL A 99 16.49 -6.26 4.02
C VAL A 99 17.64 -5.24 4.03
N ALA A 100 18.59 -5.36 3.09
CA ALA A 100 19.67 -4.40 2.92
C ALA A 100 19.15 -3.11 2.26
N LEU A 101 19.04 -2.06 3.08
CA LEU A 101 18.96 -0.64 2.71
C LEU A 101 17.57 -0.04 2.45
N ILE A 102 16.64 -0.02 3.41
CA ILE A 102 15.66 1.09 3.47
C ILE A 102 15.26 1.46 4.92
N LEU A 103 16.20 2.03 5.68
CA LEU A 103 15.91 2.76 6.93
C LEU A 103 15.85 4.26 6.64
N LYS A 104 14.70 4.79 6.21
CA LYS A 104 14.34 6.20 6.49
C LYS A 104 12.86 6.56 6.28
N HIS A 105 11.97 5.87 7.00
CA HIS A 105 10.50 6.08 7.04
C HIS A 105 9.71 5.26 6.01
N ILE A 106 9.72 3.94 6.18
CA ILE A 106 8.73 3.06 5.56
C ILE A 106 7.61 2.83 6.58
N VAL A 107 6.37 2.93 6.11
CA VAL A 107 5.22 2.30 6.75
C VAL A 107 5.22 0.85 6.31
N ASP A 108 5.70 -0.04 7.17
CA ASP A 108 5.56 -1.48 6.95
C ASP A 108 4.08 -1.82 7.14
N LEU A 109 3.34 -1.91 6.04
CA LEU A 109 1.95 -2.38 6.08
C LEU A 109 1.94 -3.91 6.11
N TYR A 110 2.02 -4.45 7.32
CA TYR A 110 1.86 -5.87 7.57
C TYR A 110 0.47 -6.33 7.14
N PHE A 111 0.40 -7.31 6.21
CA PHE A 111 -0.81 -8.10 6.01
C PHE A 111 -1.03 -8.94 7.26
N LEU A 112 -1.92 -8.47 8.13
CA LEU A 112 -2.31 -9.18 9.33
C LEU A 112 -3.56 -9.99 8.99
N THR A 113 -3.38 -11.30 8.87
CA THR A 113 -4.39 -12.29 9.25
C THR A 113 -3.63 -13.38 9.99
N LEU A 114 -3.65 -13.31 11.33
CA LEU A 114 -3.40 -14.46 12.18
C LEU A 114 -4.77 -14.98 12.60
N ILE A 115 -5.15 -16.11 12.01
CA ILE A 115 -6.29 -16.91 12.46
C ILE A 115 -5.86 -17.63 13.74
N ALA A 116 -6.61 -17.42 14.81
CA ALA A 116 -6.99 -18.45 15.77
C ALA A 116 -8.46 -18.21 16.14
#